data_AF-A0A0M3J0N2-F1
#
_entry.id   AF-A0A0M3J0N2-F1
#
_cell.length_a   1.000
_cell.length_b   1.000
_cell.length_c   1.000
_cell.angle_alpha   90.00
_cell.angle_beta   90.00
_cell.angle_gamma   90.00
#
_symmetry.space_group_name_H-M   'P 1'
#
loop_
_entity.id
_entity.type
_entity.pdbx_description
1 polymer ?
#
loop_
_entity_poly.entity_id
_entity_poly.type
_entity_poly.pdbx_seq_one_letter_code
_entity_poly.pdbx_strand_id
1 'polypeptide(L)'
;MIVIFSLLSAPLDLAKSLSEPTSDGVIVISYCAKQLAECAPLKSLAPVVSEYLQLNAGANNTASLIVVDKSVVPSGRLVYSGTGPV
;
A
#
# COMPACT_ATOMS: atom_id res chain seq x y z
N MET A 1 -13.65 -2.92 32.42
CA MET A 1 -12.45 -2.73 31.57
C MET A 1 -12.89 -1.89 30.38
N ILE A 2 -12.53 -0.60 30.36
CA ILE A 2 -12.89 0.30 29.25
C ILE A 2 -11.82 0.11 28.17
N VAL A 3 -12.18 -0.48 27.04
CA VAL A 3 -11.32 -0.52 25.86
C VAL A 3 -11.42 0.86 25.22
N ILE A 4 -10.38 1.68 25.37
CA ILE A 4 -10.29 2.95 24.66
C ILE A 4 -9.98 2.59 23.20
N PHE A 5 -11.03 2.54 22.37
CA PHE A 5 -10.85 2.50 20.93
C PHE A 5 -10.37 3.88 20.48
N SER A 6 -9.12 4.00 20.07
CA SER A 6 -8.69 5.15 19.30
C SER A 6 -9.28 5.01 17.90
N LEU A 7 -10.50 5.51 17.72
CA LEU A 7 -11.23 5.44 16.45
C LEU A 7 -10.54 6.23 15.31
N LEU A 8 -9.52 7.02 15.64
CA LEU A 8 -8.81 7.93 14.71
C LEU A 8 -7.36 7.53 14.44
N SER A 9 -6.87 6.42 14.98
CA SER A 9 -5.50 5.95 14.72
C SER A 9 -5.46 4.43 14.62
N ALA A 10 -4.82 3.91 13.57
CA ALA A 10 -4.48 2.50 13.46
C ALA A 10 -3.04 2.26 13.93
N PRO A 11 -2.75 1.19 14.69
CA PRO A 11 -1.38 0.78 14.94
C PRO A 11 -0.70 0.45 13.61
N LEU A 12 0.57 0.86 13.48
CA LEU A 12 1.39 0.53 12.32
C LEU A 12 2.43 -0.50 12.75
N ASP A 13 2.43 -1.63 12.06
CA ASP A 13 3.39 -2.69 12.26
C ASP A 13 4.24 -2.86 10.99
N LEU A 14 5.51 -3.21 11.17
CA LEU A 14 6.38 -3.53 10.05
C LEU A 14 5.90 -4.82 9.40
N ALA A 15 5.42 -4.72 8.16
CA ALA A 15 4.94 -5.87 7.41
C ALA A 15 6.09 -6.86 7.13
N LYS A 16 5.90 -8.13 7.49
CA LYS A 16 6.82 -9.21 7.10
C LYS A 16 6.48 -9.79 5.74
N SER A 17 5.21 -9.70 5.35
CA SER A 17 4.66 -10.14 4.07
C SER A 17 3.48 -9.27 3.67
N LEU A 18 3.21 -9.18 2.35
CA LEU A 18 1.98 -8.60 1.84
C LEU A 18 0.74 -9.43 2.17
N SER A 19 0.94 -10.74 2.34
CA SER A 19 -0.12 -11.71 2.62
C SER A 19 -0.39 -11.94 4.11
N GLU A 20 0.07 -11.05 4.97
CA GLU A 20 -0.09 -11.17 6.42
C GLU A 20 -1.59 -10.99 6.80
N PRO A 21 -2.26 -12.03 7.33
CA PRO A 21 -3.72 -12.02 7.49
C PRO A 21 -4.19 -11.19 8.68
N THR A 22 -3.26 -10.76 9.54
CA THR A 22 -3.55 -9.99 10.76
C THR A 22 -3.63 -8.49 10.52
N SER A 23 -3.36 -8.02 9.30
CA SER A 23 -3.30 -6.60 8.96
C SER A 23 -4.52 -6.16 8.15
N ASP A 24 -5.09 -5.00 8.50
CA ASP A 24 -6.27 -4.43 7.84
C ASP A 24 -5.97 -3.76 6.49
N GLY A 25 -4.68 -3.69 6.12
CA GLY A 25 -4.17 -2.94 4.98
C GLY A 25 -2.66 -3.05 4.89
N VAL A 26 -2.12 -2.69 3.72
CA VAL A 26 -0.68 -2.51 3.52
C VAL A 26 -0.42 -1.06 3.15
N ILE A 27 0.64 -0.48 3.70
CA ILE A 27 1.14 0.84 3.32
C ILE A 27 2.46 0.64 2.57
N VAL A 28 2.54 1.14 1.35
CA VAL A 28 3.77 1.14 0.54
C VAL A 28 4.17 2.57 0.24
N ILE A 29 5.40 2.91 0.62
CA ILE A 29 6.03 4.19 0.32
C ILE A 29 7.24 3.89 -0.55
N SER A 30 7.32 4.50 -1.73
CA SER A 30 8.48 4.36 -2.61
C SER A 30 8.85 5.67 -3.29
N TYR A 31 10.09 5.74 -3.77
CA TYR A 31 10.55 6.87 -4.58
C TYR A 31 9.74 6.96 -5.88
N CYS A 32 9.52 5.82 -6.54
CA CYS A 32 8.67 5.72 -7.72
C CYS A 32 8.00 4.35 -7.82
N ALA A 33 6.94 4.27 -8.63
CA ALA A 33 6.20 3.02 -8.86
C ALA A 33 7.05 1.93 -9.52
N LYS A 34 8.07 2.32 -10.31
CA LYS A 34 8.96 1.38 -11.01
C LYS A 34 9.77 0.52 -10.02
N GLN A 35 10.10 1.07 -8.86
CA GLN A 35 10.87 0.38 -7.82
C GLN A 35 10.11 -0.82 -7.23
N LEU A 36 8.76 -0.83 -7.29
CA LEU A 36 7.97 -1.96 -6.83
C LEU A 36 8.28 -3.23 -7.65
N ALA A 37 8.60 -3.09 -8.93
CA ALA A 37 8.95 -4.23 -9.79
C ALA A 37 10.35 -4.80 -9.48
N GLU A 38 11.23 -3.99 -8.92
CA GLU A 38 12.61 -4.34 -8.56
C GLU A 38 12.69 -5.02 -7.19
N CYS A 39 11.75 -4.71 -6.30
CA CYS A 39 11.68 -5.28 -4.96
C CYS A 39 10.85 -6.58 -4.99
N ALA A 40 11.51 -7.73 -4.82
CA ALA A 40 10.86 -9.05 -4.93
C ALA A 40 9.55 -9.20 -4.10
N PRO A 41 9.48 -8.72 -2.84
CA PRO A 41 8.23 -8.76 -2.07
C PRO A 41 7.10 -7.89 -2.62
N LEU A 42 7.40 -6.81 -3.35
CA LEU A 42 6.44 -5.81 -3.83
C LEU A 42 6.07 -5.98 -5.31
N LYS A 43 6.73 -6.89 -6.01
CA LYS A 43 6.58 -7.09 -7.45
C LYS A 43 5.14 -7.36 -7.88
N SER A 44 4.36 -8.05 -7.05
CA SER A 44 2.94 -8.32 -7.28
C SER A 44 2.06 -7.07 -7.26
N LEU A 45 2.49 -5.98 -6.61
CA LEU A 45 1.78 -4.71 -6.54
C LEU A 45 2.12 -3.76 -7.69
N ALA A 46 3.24 -3.97 -8.37
CA ALA A 46 3.68 -3.13 -9.48
C ALA A 46 2.62 -2.92 -10.59
N PRO A 47 1.92 -3.96 -11.11
CA PRO A 47 0.94 -3.76 -12.18
C PRO A 47 -0.25 -2.92 -11.72
N VAL A 48 -0.82 -3.22 -10.55
CA VAL A 48 -2.01 -2.51 -10.04
C VAL A 48 -1.70 -1.05 -9.68
N VAL A 49 -0.53 -0.78 -9.11
CA VAL A 49 -0.09 0.60 -8.84
C VAL A 49 0.16 1.35 -10.16
N SER A 50 0.81 0.72 -11.13
CA SER A 50 1.08 1.36 -12.43
C SER A 50 -0.21 1.69 -13.18
N GLU A 51 -1.18 0.78 -13.20
CA GLU A 51 -2.49 1.00 -13.82
C GLU A 51 -3.24 2.15 -13.13
N TYR A 52 -3.27 2.15 -11.80
CA TYR A 52 -3.90 3.22 -11.02
C TYR A 52 -3.31 4.60 -11.34
N LEU A 53 -1.99 4.71 -11.41
CA LEU A 53 -1.30 5.98 -11.70
C LEU A 53 -1.49 6.44 -13.15
N GLN A 54 -1.63 5.51 -14.10
CA GLN A 54 -1.95 5.84 -15.50
C GLN A 54 -3.35 6.42 -15.64
N LEU A 55 -4.32 5.89 -14.89
CA LEU A 55 -5.70 6.37 -14.87
C LEU A 55 -5.86 7.69 -14.10
N ASN A 56 -5.02 7.90 -13.08
CA ASN A 56 -5.11 9.05 -12.18
C ASN A 56 -3.86 9.93 -12.31
N ALA A 57 -3.79 10.70 -13.41
CA ALA A 57 -2.72 11.66 -13.63
C ALA A 57 -2.61 12.63 -12.43
N GLY A 58 -1.48 12.59 -11.73
CA GLY A 58 -1.21 13.42 -10.53
C GLY A 58 -1.17 12.67 -9.21
N ALA A 59 -1.62 11.41 -9.15
CA ALA A 59 -1.55 10.57 -7.95
C ALA A 59 -0.11 10.17 -7.54
N ASN A 60 0.88 10.47 -8.36
CA ASN A 60 2.29 10.19 -8.08
C ASN A 60 2.82 10.89 -6.82
N ASN A 61 2.24 12.04 -6.47
CA ASN A 61 2.70 12.92 -5.38
C ASN A 61 1.73 12.96 -4.21
N THR A 62 0.77 12.03 -4.16
CA THR A 62 -0.23 11.96 -3.09
C THR A 62 -0.29 10.53 -2.54
N ALA A 63 -0.81 10.40 -1.32
CA ALA A 63 -1.16 9.11 -0.77
C ALA A 63 -2.54 8.69 -1.30
N SER A 64 -2.62 7.54 -1.95
CA SER A 64 -3.84 7.00 -2.54
C SER A 64 -4.21 5.66 -1.95
N LEU A 65 -5.51 5.44 -1.74
CA LEU A 65 -6.05 4.12 -1.42
C LEU A 65 -6.39 3.38 -2.71
N ILE A 66 -5.70 2.27 -2.95
CA ILE A 66 -5.82 1.41 -4.13
C ILE A 66 -6.43 0.08 -3.71
N VAL A 67 -7.43 -0.37 -4.47
CA VAL A 67 -8.01 -1.71 -4.30
C VAL A 67 -7.12 -2.71 -5.00
N VAL A 68 -6.76 -3.78 -4.29
CA VAL A 68 -5.88 -4.84 -4.79
C VAL A 68 -6.52 -6.20 -4.61
N ASP A 69 -6.05 -7.18 -5.38
CA ASP A 69 -6.55 -8.54 -5.30
C ASP A 69 -6.28 -9.15 -3.90
N LYS A 70 -7.28 -9.83 -3.35
CA LYS A 70 -7.21 -10.45 -2.01
C LYS A 70 -6.22 -11.61 -1.93
N SER A 71 -5.84 -12.19 -3.06
CA SER A 71 -4.76 -13.18 -3.16
C SER A 71 -3.38 -12.56 -2.93
N VAL A 72 -3.23 -11.25 -3.15
CA VAL A 72 -1.96 -10.51 -2.94
C VAL A 72 -1.94 -9.85 -1.56
N VAL A 73 -3.01 -9.12 -1.22
CA VAL A 73 -3.19 -8.51 0.10
C VAL A 73 -4.55 -8.94 0.66
N PRO A 74 -4.62 -9.76 1.73
CA PRO A 74 -5.87 -10.32 2.24
C PRO A 74 -6.98 -9.31 2.52
N SER A 75 -6.62 -8.11 2.99
CA SER A 75 -7.56 -7.02 3.22
C SER A 75 -8.10 -6.38 1.93
N GLY A 76 -7.42 -6.58 0.81
CA GLY A 76 -7.71 -5.98 -0.50
C GLY A 76 -7.42 -4.47 -0.56
N ARG A 77 -6.71 -3.92 0.44
CA ARG A 77 -6.48 -2.48 0.59
C ARG A 77 -4.99 -2.16 0.62
N LEU A 78 -4.55 -1.31 -0.30
CA LEU A 78 -3.20 -0.78 -0.38
C LEU A 78 -3.24 0.75 -0.25
N VAL A 79 -2.54 1.33 0.70
CA VAL A 79 -2.20 2.74 0.70
C VAL A 79 -0.85 2.89 0.02
N TYR A 80 -0.81 3.59 -1.11
CA TYR A 80 0.42 3.83 -1.85
C TYR A 80 0.76 5.33 -1.84
N SER A 81 2.02 5.67 -1.62
CA SER A 81 2.53 7.03 -1.76
C SER A 81 3.87 7.02 -2.48
N GLY A 82 3.95 7.78 -3.58
CA GLY A 82 5.22 8.13 -4.20
C GLY A 82 5.82 9.35 -3.51
N THR A 83 7.11 9.32 -3.18
CA THR A 83 7.80 10.51 -2.62
C THR A 83 8.37 11.42 -3.70
N GLY A 84 8.48 10.94 -4.94
CA GLY A 84 9.16 11.65 -6.02
C GLY A 84 10.67 11.75 -5.80
N PRO A 85 11.43 12.24 -6.80
CA PRO A 85 12.88 12.42 -6.67
C PRO A 85 13.18 13.45 -5.60
N VAL A 86 13.99 13.05 -4.62
CA VAL A 86 14.57 13.92 -3.60
C VAL A 86 15.79 14.63 -4.16
#